data_AF-A0A1C5MXS3-F1
#
_entry.id   AF-A0A1C5MXS3-F1
#
_cell.length_a   1.000
_cell.length_b   1.000
_cell.length_c   1.000
_cell.angle_alpha   90.00
_cell.angle_beta   90.00
_cell.angle_gamma   90.00
#
_symmetry.space_group_name_H-M   'P 1'
#
loop_
_entity.id
_entity.type
_entity.pdbx_description
1 polymer ?
#
loop_
_entity_poly.entity_id
_entity_poly.type
_entity_poly.pdbx_seq_one_letter_code
_entity_poly.pdbx_strand_id
1 'polypeptide(L)' 'MEIDYQEVYFNDYCKTCIYKNKDEREEPCNECIEQPYVLNSHVPINYKKGEKR' A
#
# COMPACT_ATOMS: atom_id res chain seq x y z
N MET A 1 -9.09 3.74 -24.28
CA MET A 1 -8.09 3.23 -23.32
C MET A 1 -8.90 2.86 -22.09
N GLU A 2 -9.01 1.57 -21.77
CA GLU A 2 -9.68 1.15 -20.54
C GLU A 2 -8.72 1.42 -19.37
N ILE A 3 -9.19 2.14 -18.36
CA ILE A 3 -8.43 2.44 -17.15
C ILE A 3 -8.70 1.28 -16.19
N ASP A 4 -7.73 0.39 -16.02
CA ASP A 4 -7.84 -0.77 -15.12
C ASP A 4 -7.41 -0.39 -13.71
N TYR A 5 -8.39 -0.03 -12.87
CA TYR A 5 -8.18 0.16 -11.44
C TYR A 5 -8.28 -1.17 -10.72
N GLN A 6 -7.22 -1.53 -10.01
CA GLN A 6 -7.09 -2.79 -9.31
C GLN A 6 -7.04 -2.56 -7.81
N GLU A 7 -7.72 -3.41 -7.04
CA GLU A 7 -7.72 -3.34 -5.57
C GLU A 7 -6.33 -3.59 -4.99
N VAL A 8 -5.96 -2.84 -3.97
CA VAL A 8 -4.65 -2.97 -3.32
C VAL A 8 -4.62 -4.16 -2.35
N TYR A 9 -3.57 -4.98 -2.41
CA TYR A 9 -3.38 -6.12 -1.52
C TYR A 9 -2.64 -5.74 -0.24
N PHE A 10 -3.27 -4.93 0.62
CA PHE A 10 -2.66 -4.46 1.87
C PHE A 10 -2.12 -5.59 2.76
N ASN A 11 -2.85 -6.71 2.86
CA ASN A 11 -2.43 -7.87 3.66
C ASN A 11 -1.12 -8.52 3.18
N ASP A 12 -0.77 -8.35 1.89
CA ASP A 12 0.47 -8.88 1.34
C ASP A 12 1.63 -7.89 1.43
N TYR A 13 1.36 -6.61 1.23
CA TYR A 13 2.40 -5.58 1.19
C TYR A 13 2.68 -4.95 2.56
N CYS A 14 1.66 -4.65 3.38
CA CYS A 14 1.86 -3.96 4.66
C CYS A 14 2.72 -4.79 5.63
N LYS A 15 2.60 -6.13 5.63
CA LYS A 15 3.42 -7.03 6.47
C LYS A 15 4.92 -6.97 6.18
N THR A 16 5.30 -6.60 4.96
CA THR A 16 6.72 -6.45 4.53
C THR A 16 7.13 -5.00 4.33
N CYS A 17 6.29 -4.03 4.67
CA CYS A 17 6.57 -2.61 4.53
C CYS A 17 7.50 -2.10 5.65
N ILE A 18 8.30 -1.06 5.39
CA ILE A 18 9.06 -0.37 6.44
C ILE A 18 8.15 0.23 7.52
N TYR A 19 6.90 0.54 7.17
CA TYR A 19 5.89 1.13 8.06
C TYR A 19 4.94 0.09 8.68
N LYS A 20 5.26 -1.20 8.66
CA LYS A 20 4.38 -2.27 9.16
C LYS A 20 3.91 -2.12 10.61
N ASN A 21 4.64 -1.34 11.41
CA ASN A 21 4.35 -1.09 12.83
C ASN A 21 3.70 0.29 13.07
N LYS A 22 3.45 1.07 12.01
CA LYS A 22 2.84 2.40 12.10
C LYS A 22 1.32 2.27 12.11
N ASP A 23 0.61 3.15 12.82
CA ASP A 23 -0.85 3.14 12.79
C ASP A 23 -1.34 3.48 11.38
N GLU A 24 -2.42 2.82 10.98
CA GLU A 24 -2.95 2.91 9.63
C GLU A 24 -3.49 4.32 9.31
N ARG A 25 -3.85 5.10 10.33
CA ARG A 25 -4.35 6.48 10.22
C ARG A 25 -3.24 7.53 10.23
N GLU A 26 -1.98 7.13 10.37
CA GLU A 26 -0.85 8.05 10.31
C GLU A 26 -0.17 8.06 8.94
N GLU A 27 0.47 9.18 8.57
CA GLU A 27 1.21 9.29 7.31
C GLU A 27 2.45 8.39 7.26
N PRO A 28 2.69 7.60 6.21
CA PRO A 28 2.01 7.65 4.90
C PRO A 28 0.92 6.55 4.71
N CYS A 29 0.54 5.85 5.78
CA CYS A 29 -0.41 4.74 5.72
C CYS A 29 -1.86 5.22 5.49
N ASN A 30 -2.23 6.38 6.00
CA ASN A 30 -3.55 6.99 5.77
C ASN A 30 -3.82 7.21 4.28
N GLU A 31 -2.85 7.73 3.53
CA GLU A 31 -2.97 7.97 2.08
C GLU A 31 -3.16 6.64 1.31
N CYS A 32 -2.47 5.57 1.76
CA CYS A 32 -2.68 4.23 1.21
C CYS A 32 -4.12 3.76 1.38
N ILE A 33 -4.76 4.03 2.52
CA ILE A 33 -6.15 3.62 2.80
C ILE A 33 -7.15 4.50 2.07
N GLU A 34 -6.86 5.79 1.92
CA GLU A 34 -7.67 6.70 1.10
C GLU A 34 -7.68 6.30 -0.38
N GLN A 35 -6.66 5.56 -0.84
CA GLN A 35 -6.55 5.03 -2.21
C GLN A 35 -6.51 3.49 -2.22
N PRO A 36 -7.65 2.81 -1.96
CA PRO A 36 -7.71 1.35 -1.89
C PRO A 36 -7.61 0.65 -3.26
N TYR A 37 -7.51 1.43 -4.34
CA TYR A 37 -7.34 0.96 -5.72
C TYR A 37 -6.23 1.75 -6.43
N VAL A 38 -5.45 1.08 -7.27
CA VAL A 38 -4.34 1.69 -8.03
C VAL A 38 -4.44 1.27 -9.50
N LEU A 39 -4.02 2.17 -10.39
CA LEU A 39 -4.00 1.92 -11.82
C LEU A 39 -2.95 0.86 -12.18
N ASN A 40 -3.39 -0.22 -12.85
CA ASN A 40 -2.54 -1.31 -13.33
C ASN A 40 -1.64 -1.96 -12.25
N SER A 41 -2.05 -1.94 -10.98
CA SER A 41 -1.25 -2.50 -9.88
C SER A 41 -2.10 -2.80 -8.64
N HIS A 42 -1.65 -3.79 -7.86
CA HIS A 42 -2.19 -4.13 -6.55
C HIS A 42 -1.31 -3.62 -5.38
N VAL A 43 -0.28 -2.82 -5.67
CA VAL A 43 0.70 -2.33 -4.68
C VAL A 43 0.20 -1.02 -4.06
N PRO A 44 0.24 -0.86 -2.72
CA PRO A 44 -0.09 0.42 -2.08
C PRO A 44 0.82 1.56 -2.57
N ILE A 45 0.26 2.74 -2.77
CA ILE A 45 0.96 3.91 -3.34
C ILE A 45 2.24 4.31 -2.58
N ASN A 46 2.27 4.16 -1.26
CA ASN A 46 3.42 4.47 -0.42
C ASN A 46 4.22 3.25 0.07
N TYR A 47 4.02 2.08 -0.55
CA TYR A 47 4.73 0.87 -0.16
C TYR A 47 6.24 1.01 -0.36
N LYS A 48 7.00 0.70 0.70
CA LYS A 48 8.45 0.58 0.67
C LYS A 48 8.86 -0.72 1.34
N LYS A 49 9.54 -1.60 0.60
CA LYS A 49 9.98 -2.91 1.11
C LYS A 49 10.94 -2.72 2.29
N GLY A 50 10.60 -3.32 3.42
CA GLY A 50 11.47 -3.37 4.58
C GLY A 50 12.70 -4.23 4.34
N GLU A 51 13.85 -3.79 4.85
CA GLU A 51 15.04 -4.61 4.86
C GLU A 51 14.81 -5.82 5.80
N LYS A 52 15.16 -7.01 5.31
CA LYS A 52 15.27 -8.17 6.19
C LYS A 52 16.52 -7.96 7.02
N ARG A 53 16.33 -7.64 8.29
CA ARG A 53 17.39 -7.59 9.29
C ARG A 53 18.01 -8.96 9.49
#